data_AF-A0A2E0A356-F1
#
_entry.id   AF-A0A2E0A356-F1
#
_cell.length_a   1.000
_cell.length_b   1.000
_cell.length_c   1.000
_cell.angle_alpha   90.00
_cell.angle_beta   90.00
_cell.angle_gamma   90.00
#
_symmetry.space_group_name_H-M   'P 1'
#
loop_
_entity.id
_entity.type
_entity.pdbx_description
1 polymer ?
#
loop_
_entity_poly.entity_id
_entity_poly.type
_entity_poly.pdbx_seq_one_letter_code
_entity_poly.pdbx_strand_id
1 'polypeptide(L)'
;MTPDQLSPVARSCWCYALVNSCLPHIRLQSEESGDDLAHWYKLLSKLQAFLTGELQSESNLQRFYEAFCDWRDTQTAGDSLNQRITALCLAATDAAVVLLSDNDCDDARLLPESMRDLYAELADLGGPAAELESYWNELSEEWTEALSAVRQRPVSKSAMHQICDVGVSPFGLED
;
A
#
# COMPACT_ATOMS: atom_id res chain seq x y z
N MET A 1 4.25 -18.01 6.29
CA MET A 1 4.86 -17.57 5.02
C MET A 1 5.01 -16.07 5.12
N THR A 2 6.11 -15.49 4.67
CA THR A 2 6.35 -14.04 4.74
C THR A 2 6.10 -13.39 3.38
N PRO A 3 5.80 -12.08 3.31
CA PRO A 3 5.45 -11.42 2.04
C PRO A 3 6.56 -11.53 0.96
N ASP A 4 7.82 -11.63 1.35
CA ASP A 4 8.96 -11.82 0.45
C ASP A 4 9.00 -13.18 -0.27
N GLN A 5 8.23 -14.16 0.22
CA GLN A 5 8.09 -15.49 -0.39
C GLN A 5 6.99 -15.54 -1.46
N LEU A 6 6.20 -14.47 -1.60
CA LEU A 6 5.16 -14.35 -2.60
C LEU A 6 5.74 -14.07 -4.00
N SER A 7 4.98 -14.41 -5.04
CA SER A 7 5.33 -14.01 -6.42
C SER A 7 5.31 -12.49 -6.58
N PRO A 8 5.98 -11.89 -7.59
CA PRO A 8 5.96 -10.43 -7.79
C PRO A 8 4.54 -9.85 -7.90
N VAL A 9 3.63 -10.53 -8.62
CA VAL A 9 2.21 -10.14 -8.70
C VAL A 9 1.53 -10.21 -7.34
N ALA A 10 1.79 -11.25 -6.56
CA ALA A 10 1.24 -11.39 -5.21
C ALA A 10 1.81 -10.35 -4.23
N ARG A 11 3.10 -10.03 -4.31
CA ARG A 11 3.73 -8.94 -3.55
C ARG A 11 3.11 -7.59 -3.92
N SER A 12 2.88 -7.33 -5.20
CA SER A 12 2.17 -6.13 -5.67
C SER A 12 0.76 -6.03 -5.07
N CYS A 13 0.00 -7.13 -5.03
CA CYS A 13 -1.29 -7.18 -4.34
C CYS A 13 -1.18 -6.94 -2.83
N TRP A 14 -0.16 -7.48 -2.17
CA TRP A 14 0.08 -7.26 -0.74
C TRP A 14 0.38 -5.78 -0.44
N CYS A 15 1.22 -5.14 -1.26
CA CYS A 15 1.47 -3.70 -1.17
C CYS A 15 0.20 -2.89 -1.41
N TYR A 16 -0.61 -3.27 -2.41
CA TYR A 16 -1.90 -2.65 -2.68
C TYR A 16 -2.88 -2.78 -1.50
N ALA A 17 -2.92 -3.95 -0.84
CA ALA A 17 -3.75 -4.19 0.34
C ALA A 17 -3.36 -3.28 1.51
N LEU A 18 -2.06 -3.14 1.80
CA LEU A 18 -1.55 -2.19 2.78
C LEU A 18 -2.02 -0.77 2.47
N VAL A 19 -1.84 -0.32 1.23
CA VAL A 19 -2.27 1.01 0.80
C VAL A 19 -3.79 1.20 0.97
N ASN A 20 -4.57 0.22 0.53
CA ASN A 20 -6.02 0.26 0.63
C ASN A 20 -6.49 0.34 2.09
N SER A 21 -5.86 -0.42 2.99
CA SER A 21 -6.17 -0.40 4.43
C SER A 21 -5.88 0.94 5.11
N CYS A 22 -4.99 1.76 4.52
CA CYS A 22 -4.60 3.06 5.05
C CYS A 22 -5.31 4.24 4.36
N LEU A 23 -6.31 4.01 3.50
CA LEU A 23 -7.07 5.07 2.84
C LEU A 23 -7.65 6.14 3.80
N PRO A 24 -8.17 5.81 4.99
CA PRO A 24 -8.62 6.81 5.95
C PRO A 24 -7.56 7.86 6.29
N HIS A 25 -6.29 7.45 6.44
CA HIS A 25 -5.18 8.35 6.77
C HIS A 25 -4.85 9.31 5.64
N ILE A 26 -4.99 8.84 4.40
CA ILE A 26 -4.74 9.65 3.21
C ILE A 26 -5.85 10.69 3.02
N ARG A 27 -7.10 10.33 3.31
CA ARG A 27 -8.22 11.28 3.32
C ARG A 27 -8.01 12.35 4.39
N LEU A 28 -7.68 11.94 5.61
CA LEU A 28 -7.34 12.86 6.70
C LEU A 28 -6.20 13.81 6.30
N GLN A 29 -5.13 13.29 5.68
CA GLN A 29 -4.02 14.11 5.21
C GLN A 29 -4.49 15.17 4.21
N SER A 30 -5.28 14.78 3.21
CA SER A 30 -5.82 15.71 2.21
C SER A 30 -6.69 16.80 2.84
N GLU A 31 -7.49 16.45 3.84
CA GLU A 31 -8.36 17.38 4.57
C GLU A 31 -7.57 18.38 5.42
N GLU A 32 -6.50 17.93 6.09
CA GLU A 32 -5.70 18.77 6.99
C GLU A 32 -4.72 19.70 6.25
N SER A 33 -4.05 19.17 5.22
CA SER A 33 -3.00 19.90 4.49
C SER A 33 -3.53 20.70 3.30
N GLY A 34 -4.67 20.31 2.74
CA GLY A 34 -5.13 20.79 1.43
C GLY A 34 -4.32 20.23 0.25
N ASP A 35 -3.47 19.22 0.48
CA ASP A 35 -2.65 18.60 -0.57
C ASP A 35 -3.53 17.86 -1.59
N ASP A 36 -3.22 18.09 -2.88
CA ASP A 36 -3.87 17.41 -4.00
C ASP A 36 -3.18 16.06 -4.29
N LEU A 37 -3.83 14.99 -3.84
CA LEU A 37 -3.39 13.60 -4.02
C LEU A 37 -3.97 12.95 -5.29
N ALA A 38 -4.51 13.74 -6.24
CA ALA A 38 -5.18 13.20 -7.43
C ALA A 38 -4.29 12.29 -8.28
N HIS A 39 -3.00 12.60 -8.43
CA HIS A 39 -2.06 11.76 -9.18
C HIS A 39 -1.90 10.38 -8.56
N TRP A 40 -1.80 10.33 -7.22
CA TRP A 40 -1.72 9.08 -6.47
C TRP A 40 -3.03 8.29 -6.55
N TYR A 41 -4.19 8.90 -6.30
CA TYR A 41 -5.50 8.22 -6.44
C TYR A 41 -5.69 7.65 -7.84
N LYS A 42 -5.25 8.40 -8.86
CA LYS A 42 -5.33 7.95 -10.24
C LYS A 42 -4.47 6.72 -10.49
N LEU A 43 -3.22 6.72 -10.01
CA LEU A 43 -2.34 5.56 -10.12
C LEU A 43 -2.92 4.36 -9.37
N LEU A 44 -3.39 4.54 -8.14
CA LEU A 44 -3.96 3.46 -7.32
C LEU A 44 -5.14 2.76 -8.01
N SER A 45 -6.06 3.55 -8.59
CA SER A 45 -7.17 3.03 -9.40
C SER A 45 -6.68 2.26 -10.63
N LYS A 46 -5.61 2.72 -11.28
CA LYS A 46 -5.05 2.05 -12.46
C LYS A 46 -4.29 0.77 -12.12
N LEU A 47 -3.57 0.77 -11.00
CA LEU A 47 -2.93 -0.41 -10.44
C LEU A 47 -3.97 -1.50 -10.15
N GLN A 48 -5.06 -1.16 -9.46
CA GLN A 48 -6.16 -2.10 -9.19
C GLN A 48 -6.72 -2.69 -10.49
N ALA A 49 -7.08 -1.83 -11.44
CA ALA A 49 -7.61 -2.26 -12.74
C ALA A 49 -6.62 -3.16 -13.50
N PHE A 50 -5.32 -2.88 -13.38
CA PHE A 50 -4.28 -3.68 -14.02
C PHE A 50 -4.12 -5.06 -13.36
N LEU A 51 -4.14 -5.12 -12.02
CA LEU A 51 -4.08 -6.36 -11.25
C LEU A 51 -5.30 -7.26 -11.52
N THR A 52 -6.50 -6.69 -11.64
CA THR A 52 -7.75 -7.42 -11.93
C THR A 52 -7.96 -7.72 -13.42
N GLY A 53 -7.11 -7.17 -14.30
CA GLY A 53 -7.18 -7.37 -15.75
C GLY A 53 -8.20 -6.49 -16.49
N GLU A 54 -8.84 -5.53 -15.81
CA GLU A 54 -9.67 -4.50 -16.43
C GLU A 54 -8.84 -3.53 -17.29
N LEU A 55 -7.58 -3.30 -16.91
CA LEU A 55 -6.57 -2.61 -17.70
C LEU A 55 -5.56 -3.63 -18.25
N GLN A 56 -5.50 -3.77 -19.57
CA GLN A 56 -4.57 -4.69 -20.23
C GLN A 56 -3.23 -4.06 -20.61
N SER A 57 -3.20 -2.74 -20.80
CA SER A 57 -2.03 -2.01 -21.32
C SER A 57 -1.07 -1.64 -20.20
N GLU A 58 0.11 -2.25 -20.22
CA GLU A 58 1.22 -1.93 -19.32
C GLU A 58 1.75 -0.51 -19.55
N SER A 59 1.91 -0.10 -20.81
CA SER A 59 2.31 1.28 -21.15
C SER A 59 1.34 2.33 -20.61
N ASN A 60 0.05 2.00 -20.49
CA ASN A 60 -0.93 2.89 -19.88
C ASN A 60 -0.72 2.98 -18.36
N LEU A 61 -0.46 1.88 -17.66
CA LEU A 61 -0.08 1.90 -16.24
C LEU A 61 1.19 2.73 -16.03
N GLN A 62 2.22 2.48 -16.84
CA GLN A 62 3.51 3.17 -16.79
C GLN A 62 3.37 4.69 -16.92
N ARG A 63 2.51 5.17 -17.82
CA ARG A 63 2.24 6.61 -17.96
C ARG A 63 1.69 7.24 -16.69
N PHE A 64 0.78 6.56 -15.99
CA PHE A 64 0.25 7.07 -14.72
C PHE A 64 1.26 6.96 -13.59
N TYR A 65 2.14 5.95 -13.64
CA TYR A 65 3.23 5.81 -12.69
C TYR A 65 4.26 6.93 -12.83
N GLU A 66 4.69 7.26 -14.04
CA GLU A 66 5.59 8.39 -14.30
C GLU A 66 5.00 9.72 -13.78
N ALA A 67 3.73 9.99 -14.07
CA ALA A 67 3.06 11.18 -13.55
C ALA A 67 2.95 11.21 -12.02
N PHE A 68 2.83 10.04 -11.38
CA PHE A 68 2.89 9.92 -9.93
C PHE A 68 4.29 10.20 -9.39
N CYS A 69 5.35 9.67 -10.01
CA CYS A 69 6.73 9.94 -9.59
C CYS A 69 7.06 11.43 -9.70
N ASP A 70 6.73 12.06 -10.83
CA ASP A 70 6.94 13.50 -11.03
C ASP A 70 6.21 14.32 -9.96
N TRP A 71 4.97 13.95 -9.62
CA TRP A 71 4.21 14.61 -8.55
C TRP A 71 4.82 14.34 -7.17
N ARG A 72 5.21 13.10 -6.86
CA ARG A 72 5.79 12.70 -5.56
C ARG A 72 7.07 13.49 -5.27
N ASP A 73 7.89 13.73 -6.28
CA ASP A 73 9.16 14.47 -6.15
C ASP A 73 8.94 15.96 -5.80
N THR A 74 7.71 16.48 -5.96
CA THR A 74 7.35 17.84 -5.52
C THR A 74 6.86 17.91 -4.07
N GLN A 75 6.57 16.75 -3.45
CA GLN A 75 6.02 16.71 -2.10
C GLN A 75 7.13 16.97 -1.06
N THR A 76 6.78 17.67 0.01
CA THR A 76 7.71 17.91 1.13
C THR A 76 7.55 16.83 2.19
N ALA A 77 8.65 16.45 2.82
CA ALA A 77 8.61 15.53 3.94
C ALA A 77 7.88 16.20 5.10
N GLY A 78 6.84 15.53 5.60
CA GLY A 78 6.10 15.94 6.78
C GLY A 78 6.75 15.48 8.08
N ASP A 79 6.34 16.09 9.19
CA ASP A 79 6.82 15.79 10.55
C ASP A 79 5.77 15.11 11.44
N SER A 80 4.52 14.96 10.96
CA SER A 80 3.47 14.26 11.70
C SER A 80 3.43 12.75 11.42
N LEU A 81 2.91 11.98 12.38
CA LEU A 81 2.67 10.55 12.20
C LEU A 81 1.81 10.27 10.96
N ASN A 82 0.75 11.05 10.72
CA ASN A 82 -0.13 10.86 9.56
C ASN A 82 0.59 11.14 8.23
N GLN A 83 1.52 12.08 8.20
CA GLN A 83 2.37 12.33 7.02
C GLN A 83 3.37 11.18 6.79
N ARG A 84 3.91 10.57 7.85
CA ARG A 84 4.76 9.37 7.70
C ARG A 84 3.97 8.14 7.25
N ILE A 85 2.74 7.95 7.74
CA ILE A 85 1.80 6.92 7.24
C ILE A 85 1.50 7.17 5.77
N THR A 86 1.28 8.44 5.38
CA THR A 86 1.08 8.82 3.98
C THR A 86 2.30 8.46 3.14
N ALA A 87 3.51 8.80 3.59
CA ALA A 87 4.76 8.46 2.91
C ALA A 87 4.93 6.95 2.72
N LEU A 88 4.58 6.14 3.72
CA LEU A 88 4.53 4.68 3.60
C LEU A 88 3.58 4.23 2.48
N CYS A 89 2.37 4.79 2.40
CA CYS A 89 1.41 4.45 1.34
C CYS A 89 1.95 4.80 -0.05
N LEU A 90 2.63 5.95 -0.19
CA LEU A 90 3.25 6.34 -1.46
C LEU A 90 4.38 5.37 -1.84
N ALA A 91 5.23 4.98 -0.88
CA ALA A 91 6.30 4.00 -1.08
C ALA A 91 5.76 2.60 -1.41
N ALA A 92 4.69 2.17 -0.74
CA ALA A 92 4.04 0.90 -1.03
C ALA A 92 3.37 0.90 -2.41
N THR A 93 2.79 2.03 -2.84
CA THR A 93 2.22 2.18 -4.19
C THR A 93 3.31 2.07 -5.26
N ASP A 94 4.46 2.71 -5.02
CA ASP A 94 5.63 2.62 -5.89
C ASP A 94 6.13 1.18 -6.03
N ALA A 95 6.42 0.53 -4.90
CA ALA A 95 6.85 -0.87 -4.86
C ALA A 95 5.83 -1.79 -5.56
N ALA A 96 4.53 -1.56 -5.37
CA ALA A 96 3.49 -2.33 -6.02
C ALA A 96 3.54 -2.25 -7.54
N VAL A 97 3.84 -1.08 -8.11
CA VAL A 97 3.96 -0.91 -9.56
C VAL A 97 5.27 -1.48 -10.08
N VAL A 98 6.40 -1.18 -9.42
CA VAL A 98 7.72 -1.64 -9.86
C VAL A 98 7.81 -3.16 -9.86
N LEU A 99 7.23 -3.85 -8.87
CA LEU A 99 7.16 -5.32 -8.83
C LEU A 99 6.47 -5.95 -10.04
N LEU A 100 5.67 -5.19 -10.79
CA LEU A 100 4.96 -5.70 -11.98
C LEU A 100 5.77 -5.57 -13.27
N SER A 101 6.82 -4.74 -13.28
CA SER A 101 7.70 -4.50 -14.43
C SER A 101 9.13 -4.98 -14.20
N ASP A 102 9.59 -5.00 -12.95
CA ASP A 102 10.90 -5.47 -12.52
C ASP A 102 10.77 -6.53 -11.41
N ASN A 103 11.05 -7.78 -11.77
CA ASN A 103 10.98 -8.91 -10.85
C ASN A 103 12.14 -8.95 -9.84
N ASP A 104 13.21 -8.20 -10.08
CA ASP A 104 14.37 -8.10 -9.18
C ASP A 104 14.18 -6.99 -8.14
N CYS A 105 13.13 -6.17 -8.28
CA CYS A 105 12.77 -5.16 -7.29
C CYS A 105 12.46 -5.80 -5.92
N ASP A 106 13.04 -5.19 -4.89
CA ASP A 106 12.98 -5.73 -3.55
C ASP A 106 12.48 -4.76 -2.47
N ASP A 107 12.09 -3.56 -2.87
CA ASP A 107 11.73 -2.47 -1.95
C ASP A 107 10.55 -2.84 -1.06
N ALA A 108 9.65 -3.71 -1.53
CA ALA A 108 8.56 -4.23 -0.72
C ALA A 108 9.03 -4.99 0.55
N ARG A 109 10.28 -5.48 0.61
CA ARG A 109 10.85 -6.10 1.83
C ARG A 109 11.12 -5.08 2.94
N LEU A 110 11.19 -3.80 2.62
CA LEU A 110 11.43 -2.72 3.58
C LEU A 110 10.14 -2.29 4.29
N LEU A 111 8.96 -2.53 3.69
CA LEU A 111 7.67 -2.09 4.22
C LEU A 111 7.37 -2.63 5.64
N PRO A 112 7.64 -3.91 5.97
CA PRO A 112 7.46 -4.38 7.36
C PRO A 112 8.37 -3.69 8.38
N GLU A 113 9.54 -3.21 7.98
CA GLU A 113 10.39 -2.38 8.86
C GLU A 113 9.82 -0.98 9.01
N SER A 114 9.40 -0.35 7.92
CA SER A 114 8.73 0.96 7.97
C SER A 114 7.46 0.96 8.82
N MET A 115 6.68 -0.13 8.81
CA MET A 115 5.54 -0.32 9.70
C MET A 115 5.96 -0.34 11.17
N ARG A 116 7.03 -1.09 11.52
CA ARG A 116 7.56 -1.15 12.89
C ARG A 116 8.04 0.22 13.38
N ASP A 117 8.69 1.00 12.51
CA ASP A 117 9.11 2.37 12.84
C ASP A 117 7.93 3.31 13.11
N LEU A 118 6.78 3.10 12.45
CA LEU A 118 5.56 3.87 12.70
C LEU A 118 4.89 3.46 14.02
N TYR A 119 4.91 2.17 14.37
CA TYR A 119 4.41 1.71 15.66
C TYR A 119 5.27 2.20 16.82
N ALA A 120 6.59 2.26 16.65
CA ALA A 120 7.48 2.87 17.63
C ALA A 120 7.13 4.34 17.87
N GLU A 121 6.93 5.13 16.81
CA GLU A 121 6.50 6.52 16.94
C GLU A 121 5.12 6.64 17.59
N LEU A 122 4.15 5.80 17.20
CA LEU A 122 2.83 5.79 17.80
C LEU A 122 2.90 5.51 19.32
N ALA A 123 3.80 4.62 19.74
CA ALA A 123 4.04 4.33 21.15
C ALA A 123 4.63 5.55 21.88
N ASP A 124 5.60 6.24 21.27
CA ASP A 124 6.22 7.45 21.81
C ASP A 124 5.20 8.60 21.96
N LEU A 125 4.19 8.65 21.09
CA LEU A 125 3.05 9.58 21.17
C LEU A 125 1.96 9.13 22.17
N GLY A 126 2.12 7.97 22.81
CA GLY A 126 1.19 7.44 23.81
C GLY A 126 -0.02 6.70 23.23
N GLY A 127 0.03 6.30 21.96
CA GLY A 127 -1.01 5.53 21.28
C GLY A 127 -0.95 4.02 21.56
N PRO A 128 -1.98 3.26 21.14
CA PRO A 128 -2.10 1.81 21.37
C PRO A 128 -1.28 1.00 20.35
N ALA A 129 0.04 1.23 20.33
CA ALA A 129 0.93 0.66 19.31
C ALA A 129 0.99 -0.87 19.36
N ALA A 130 1.01 -1.48 20.55
CA ALA A 130 1.13 -2.93 20.69
C ALA A 130 -0.10 -3.67 20.15
N GLU A 131 -1.30 -3.17 20.44
CA GLU A 131 -2.55 -3.73 19.95
C GLU A 131 -2.67 -3.59 18.43
N LEU A 132 -2.32 -2.42 17.90
CA LEU A 132 -2.39 -2.14 16.46
C LEU A 132 -1.32 -2.89 15.67
N GLU A 133 -0.12 -3.07 16.23
CA GLU A 133 0.93 -3.89 15.63
C GLU A 133 0.51 -5.37 15.60
N SER A 134 -0.14 -5.87 16.66
CA SER A 134 -0.71 -7.24 16.67
C SER A 134 -1.76 -7.40 15.56
N TYR A 135 -2.68 -6.45 15.44
CA TYR A 135 -3.71 -6.45 14.40
C TYR A 135 -3.10 -6.40 12.99
N TRP A 136 -2.07 -5.58 12.78
CA TRP A 136 -1.35 -5.54 11.51
C TRP A 136 -0.69 -6.88 11.16
N ASN A 137 -0.06 -7.54 12.14
CA ASN A 137 0.57 -8.84 11.90
C ASN A 137 -0.47 -9.90 11.48
N GLU A 138 -1.66 -9.88 12.10
CA GLU A 138 -2.79 -10.75 11.73
C GLU A 138 -3.24 -10.46 10.28
N LEU A 139 -3.51 -9.20 9.94
CA LEU A 139 -3.86 -8.80 8.57
C LEU A 139 -2.80 -9.23 7.54
N SER A 140 -1.52 -8.99 7.86
CA SER A 140 -0.42 -9.32 6.97
C SER A 140 -0.30 -10.82 6.72
N GLU A 141 -0.51 -11.64 7.75
CA GLU A 141 -0.53 -13.09 7.65
C GLU A 141 -1.72 -13.57 6.79
N GLU A 142 -2.92 -13.06 7.06
CA GLU A 142 -4.13 -13.39 6.29
C GLU A 142 -3.97 -13.05 4.80
N TRP A 143 -3.46 -11.86 4.47
CA TRP A 143 -3.24 -11.46 3.08
C TRP A 143 -2.18 -12.34 2.42
N THR A 144 -1.12 -12.67 3.15
CA THR A 144 -0.05 -13.53 2.64
C THR A 144 -0.58 -14.93 2.34
N GLU A 145 -1.43 -15.49 3.20
CA GLU A 145 -2.12 -16.75 2.94
C GLU A 145 -3.06 -16.66 1.72
N ALA A 146 -3.90 -15.63 1.65
CA ALA A 146 -4.83 -15.40 0.54
C ALA A 146 -4.13 -15.28 -0.82
N LEU A 147 -2.93 -14.69 -0.83
CA LEU A 147 -2.13 -14.45 -2.03
C LEU A 147 -1.14 -15.58 -2.35
N SER A 148 -1.06 -16.60 -1.50
CA SER A 148 -0.10 -17.70 -1.60
C SER A 148 -0.13 -18.47 -2.93
N ALA A 149 -1.29 -18.53 -3.59
CA ALA A 149 -1.49 -19.19 -4.88
C ALA A 149 -1.41 -18.23 -6.08
N VAL A 150 -1.35 -16.92 -5.86
CA VAL A 150 -1.31 -15.91 -6.93
C VAL A 150 0.06 -15.90 -7.57
N ARG A 151 0.10 -16.14 -8.89
CA ARG A 151 1.33 -16.18 -9.70
C ARG A 151 1.31 -15.24 -10.91
N GLN A 152 0.12 -14.88 -11.36
CA GLN A 152 -0.07 -14.08 -12.57
C GLN A 152 -1.37 -13.30 -12.49
N ARG A 153 -1.49 -12.28 -13.35
CA ARG A 153 -2.74 -11.55 -13.59
C ARG A 153 -3.59 -12.30 -14.62
N PRO A 154 -4.93 -12.10 -14.64
CA PRO A 154 -5.70 -11.31 -13.69
C PRO A 154 -5.82 -12.01 -12.33
N VAL A 155 -5.75 -11.23 -11.26
CA VAL A 155 -6.00 -11.71 -9.89
C VAL A 155 -7.51 -11.87 -9.69
N SER A 156 -7.91 -12.96 -9.04
CA SER A 156 -9.33 -13.27 -8.84
C SER A 156 -10.01 -12.20 -7.99
N LYS A 157 -11.29 -11.92 -8.29
CA LYS A 157 -12.11 -11.00 -7.48
C LYS A 157 -12.20 -11.42 -6.01
N SER A 158 -12.24 -12.73 -5.75
CA SER A 158 -12.28 -13.26 -4.39
C SER A 158 -11.02 -12.91 -3.61
N ALA A 159 -9.84 -13.11 -4.20
CA ALA A 159 -8.57 -12.78 -3.56
C ALA A 159 -8.43 -11.26 -3.34
N MET A 160 -8.81 -10.45 -4.34
CA MET A 160 -8.80 -8.99 -4.20
C MET A 160 -9.78 -8.50 -3.13
N HIS A 161 -10.97 -9.10 -3.03
CA HIS A 161 -11.94 -8.75 -1.99
C HIS A 161 -11.38 -9.08 -0.60
N GLN A 162 -10.83 -10.29 -0.42
CA GLN A 162 -10.29 -10.74 0.86
C GLN A 162 -9.20 -9.83 1.41
N ILE A 163 -8.33 -9.27 0.56
CA ILE A 163 -7.23 -8.39 1.01
C ILE A 163 -7.63 -6.91 1.11
N CYS A 164 -8.82 -6.52 0.63
CA CYS A 164 -9.28 -5.12 0.64
C CYS A 164 -10.46 -4.87 1.56
N ASP A 165 -11.11 -5.92 2.06
CA ASP A 165 -12.21 -5.84 3.02
C ASP A 165 -11.68 -5.59 4.44
N VAL A 166 -11.18 -4.38 4.67
CA VAL A 166 -10.55 -3.96 5.92
C VAL A 166 -11.30 -2.74 6.44
N GLY A 167 -12.03 -2.90 7.55
CA GLY A 167 -12.87 -1.84 8.12
C GLY A 167 -12.14 -0.83 9.01
N VAL A 168 -10.96 -1.20 9.53
CA VAL A 168 -10.13 -0.35 10.41
C VAL A 168 -8.69 -0.40 9.90
N SER A 169 -8.07 0.77 9.76
CA SER A 169 -6.68 0.85 9.32
C SER A 169 -5.73 0.16 10.30
N PRO A 170 -4.53 -0.26 9.85
CA PRO A 170 -3.47 -0.76 10.73
C PRO A 170 -3.04 0.23 11.83
N PHE A 171 -3.50 1.48 11.78
CA PHE A 171 -3.22 2.52 12.76
C PHE A 171 -4.48 3.00 13.50
N GLY A 172 -5.60 2.27 13.40
CA GLY A 172 -6.80 2.47 14.21
C GLY A 172 -7.78 3.51 13.70
N LEU A 173 -7.64 3.98 12.45
CA LEU A 173 -8.58 4.92 11.85
C LEU A 173 -9.62 4.17 11.02
N GLU A 174 -10.90 4.50 11.26
CA GLU A 174 -12.04 3.97 10.50
C GLU A 174 -12.39 4.91 9.36
N ASP A 175 -13.02 4.35 8.32
CA ASP A 175 -13.42 5.04 7.09
C ASP A 175 -14.75 5.82 7.23
#